data_AF-A0A527YNS9-F1
#
_entry.id   AF-A0A527YNS9-F1
#
_cell.length_a   1.000
_cell.length_b   1.000
_cell.length_c   1.000
_cell.angle_alpha   90.00
_cell.angle_beta   90.00
_cell.angle_gamma   90.00
#
_symmetry.space_group_name_H-M   'P 1'
#
loop_
_entity.id
_entity.type
_entity.pdbx_description
1 polymer ?
#
loop_
_entity_poly.entity_id
_entity_poly.type
_entity_poly.pdbx_seq_one_letter_code
_entity_poly.pdbx_strand_id
1 'polypeptide(L)' 'RGISAPLMVVRGDGALVSAAFARQRPIETILSGPAASLVGARHMTGLDDAVVSDIGGTTTDVAVLDQGRP' A
#
# COMPACT_ATOMS: atom_id res chain seq x y z
N ARG A 1 -8.72 -21.67 -4.98
CA ARG A 1 -9.12 -22.41 -3.76
C ARG A 1 -8.10 -23.53 -3.55
N GLY A 2 -7.67 -23.82 -2.32
CA GLY A 2 -6.57 -24.77 -2.04
C GLY A 2 -5.19 -24.12 -1.78
N ILE A 3 -5.14 -22.82 -1.48
CA ILE A 3 -3.89 -22.14 -1.08
C ILE A 3 -3.75 -22.27 0.44
N SER A 4 -2.66 -22.89 0.90
CA SER A 4 -2.29 -22.98 2.32
C SER A 4 -1.24 -21.92 2.66
N ALA A 5 -1.67 -20.66 2.72
CA ALA A 5 -0.84 -19.52 3.09
C ALA A 5 -1.66 -18.50 3.90
N PRO A 6 -1.04 -17.71 4.78
CA PRO A 6 -1.74 -16.65 5.49
C PRO A 6 -2.23 -15.58 4.51
N LEU A 7 -3.52 -15.22 4.60
CA LEU A 7 -4.06 -14.09 3.86
C LEU A 7 -3.71 -12.79 4.59
N MET A 8 -2.94 -11.95 3.91
CA MET A 8 -2.49 -10.64 4.39
C MET A 8 -3.19 -9.51 3.63
N VAL A 9 -3.32 -8.36 4.28
CA VAL A 9 -3.94 -7.14 3.78
C VAL A 9 -2.99 -5.97 4.03
N VAL A 10 -2.91 -5.04 3.08
CA VAL A 10 -2.12 -3.82 3.22
C VAL A 10 -2.93 -2.78 4.01
N ARG A 11 -2.29 -2.13 4.99
CA ARG A 11 -2.85 -0.98 5.72
C ARG A 11 -2.57 0.32 4.98
N GLY A 12 -3.28 1.38 5.36
CA GLY A 12 -3.04 2.73 4.82
C GLY A 12 -1.63 3.29 5.07
N ASP A 13 -0.88 2.70 6.01
CA ASP A 13 0.53 3.04 6.29
C ASP A 13 1.53 2.15 5.53
N GLY A 14 1.06 1.26 4.65
CA GLY A 14 1.87 0.36 3.85
C GLY A 14 2.29 -0.94 4.56
N ALA A 15 1.96 -1.11 5.85
CA ALA A 15 2.27 -2.33 6.59
C ALA A 15 1.32 -3.49 6.19
N LEU A 16 1.81 -4.73 6.31
CA LEU A 16 1.00 -5.94 6.13
C LEU A 16 0.39 -6.40 7.45
N VAL A 17 -0.90 -6.71 7.45
CA VAL A 17 -1.63 -7.30 8.57
C VAL A 17 -2.44 -8.52 8.15
N SER A 18 -2.82 -9.35 9.12
CA SER A 18 -3.69 -10.49 8.82
C SER A 18 -5.09 -10.03 8.39
N ALA A 19 -5.75 -10.82 7.53
CA ALA A 19 -7.15 -10.58 7.19
C ALA A 19 -8.07 -10.59 8.43
N ALA A 20 -7.74 -11.37 9.46
CA ALA A 20 -8.47 -11.36 10.73
C ALA A 20 -8.38 -10.00 11.44
N PHE A 21 -7.19 -9.38 11.47
CA PHE A 21 -6.99 -8.05 12.02
C PHE A 21 -7.76 -6.99 11.21
N ALA A 22 -7.63 -7.01 9.88
CA ALA A 22 -8.32 -6.06 9.00
C ALA A 22 -9.85 -6.12 9.17
N ARG A 23 -10.41 -7.33 9.37
CA ARG A 23 -11.85 -7.50 9.65
C ARG A 23 -12.29 -6.87 10.98
N GLN A 24 -11.42 -6.83 11.98
CA GLN A 24 -11.74 -6.18 13.27
C GLN A 24 -11.55 -4.67 13.23
N ARG A 25 -10.67 -4.17 12.34
CA ARG A 25 -10.33 -2.75 12.21
C ARG A 25 -10.32 -2.31 10.74
N PRO A 26 -11.49 -2.30 10.06
CA PRO A 26 -11.55 -2.01 8.63
C PRO A 26 -11.10 -0.57 8.29
N ILE A 27 -11.20 0.36 9.24
CA ILE A 27 -10.73 1.74 9.07
C ILE A 27 -9.22 1.81 8.77
N GLU A 28 -8.43 0.84 9.25
CA GLU A 28 -6.97 0.78 9.06
C GLU A 28 -6.57 0.45 7.61
N THR A 29 -7.52 0.02 6.76
CA THR A 29 -7.28 -0.31 5.34
C THR A 29 -7.65 0.83 4.40
N ILE A 30 -8.12 1.96 4.92
CA ILE A 30 -8.36 3.15 4.10
C ILE A 30 -7.03 3.61 3.49
N LEU A 31 -7.04 3.95 2.20
CA LEU A 31 -5.86 4.35 1.41
C LEU A 31 -4.77 3.26 1.27
N SER A 32 -5.11 1.98 1.45
CA SER A 32 -4.14 0.88 1.27
C SER A 32 -3.57 0.76 -0.15
N GLY A 33 -4.33 1.17 -1.16
CA GLY A 33 -3.89 1.19 -2.57
C GLY A 33 -2.72 2.15 -2.78
N PRO A 34 -2.89 3.47 -2.55
CA PRO A 34 -1.80 4.44 -2.64
C PRO A 34 -0.56 4.06 -1.82
N ALA A 35 -0.76 3.55 -0.60
CA ALA A 35 0.33 3.10 0.25
C ALA A 35 1.11 1.94 -0.38
N ALA A 36 0.42 0.96 -0.97
CA ALA A 36 1.05 -0.13 -1.72
C ALA A 36 1.84 0.39 -2.93
N SER A 37 1.29 1.37 -3.66
CA SER A 37 1.95 1.98 -4.82
C SER A 37 3.25 2.70 -4.44
N LEU A 38 3.29 3.43 -3.32
CA LEU A 38 4.49 4.08 -2.78
C LEU A 38 5.57 3.05 -2.38
N VAL A 39 5.18 2.01 -1.64
CA VAL A 39 6.09 0.93 -1.23
C VAL A 39 6.67 0.21 -2.45
N GLY A 40 5.82 -0.09 -3.45
CA GLY A 40 6.24 -0.73 -4.71
C GLY A 40 7.17 0.17 -5.53
N ALA A 41 6.83 1.45 -5.68
CA ALA A 41 7.63 2.42 -6.43
C ALA A 41 9.03 2.58 -5.82
N ARG A 42 9.13 2.73 -4.49
CA ARG A 42 10.40 2.75 -3.79
C ARG A 42 11.20 1.47 -4.03
N HIS A 43 10.57 0.31 -3.89
CA HIS A 43 11.24 -0.98 -4.09
C HIS A 43 11.78 -1.16 -5.52
N MET A 44 11.03 -0.72 -6.53
CA MET A 44 11.42 -0.86 -7.94
C MET A 44 12.48 0.15 -8.39
N THR A 45 12.42 1.38 -7.89
CA THR A 45 13.29 2.48 -8.34
C THR A 45 14.53 2.65 -7.48
N GLY A 46 14.48 2.24 -6.21
CA GLY A 46 15.52 2.53 -5.22
C GLY A 46 15.60 4.00 -4.82
N LEU A 47 14.64 4.84 -5.24
CA LEU A 47 14.59 6.25 -4.88
C LEU A 47 13.91 6.43 -3.53
N ASP A 48 14.52 7.22 -2.65
CA ASP A 48 13.94 7.60 -1.36
C ASP A 48 13.14 8.90 -1.43
N ASP A 49 13.40 9.76 -2.42
CA ASP A 49 12.68 11.02 -2.63
C ASP A 49 12.07 11.05 -4.04
N ALA A 50 10.73 11.07 -4.13
CA ALA A 50 10.03 11.06 -5.40
C ALA A 50 8.57 11.52 -5.28
N VAL A 51 7.98 11.96 -6.39
CA VAL A 51 6.52 12.06 -6.53
C VAL A 51 6.04 10.84 -7.28
N VAL A 52 5.11 10.10 -6.70
CA VAL A 52 4.47 8.92 -7.30
C VAL A 52 3.08 9.31 -7.77
N SER A 53 2.77 9.00 -9.02
CA SER A 53 1.45 9.18 -9.62
C SER A 53 0.94 7.82 -10.11
N ASP A 54 -0.06 7.29 -9.41
CA ASP A 54 -0.75 6.05 -9.76
C ASP A 54 -2.05 6.40 -10.49
N ILE A 55 -2.08 6.11 -11.79
CA ILE A 55 -3.18 6.52 -12.68
C ILE A 55 -4.02 5.29 -13.02
N GLY A 56 -5.22 5.24 -12.46
CA GLY A 56 -6.24 4.27 -12.81
C GLY A 56 -7.23 4.80 -13.86
N GLY A 57 -8.24 3.99 -14.18
CA GLY A 57 -9.32 4.38 -15.09
C GLY A 57 -10.38 5.30 -14.48
N THR A 58 -10.37 5.48 -13.15
CA THR A 58 -11.38 6.28 -12.41
C THR A 58 -10.71 7.31 -11.52
N THR A 59 -9.65 6.92 -10.83
CA THR A 59 -8.93 7.76 -9.88
C THR A 59 -7.46 7.86 -10.28
N THR A 60 -6.87 8.98 -9.90
CA THR A 60 -5.42 9.16 -9.90
C THR A 60 -5.01 9.49 -8.47
N ASP A 61 -4.11 8.69 -7.92
CA ASP A 61 -3.54 8.91 -6.60
C ASP A 61 -2.15 9.51 -6.75
N VAL A 62 -1.91 10.66 -6.10
CA VAL A 62 -0.62 11.35 -6.12
C VAL A 62 -0.08 11.45 -4.70
N ALA A 63 1.14 10.98 -4.49
CA ALA A 63 1.78 10.97 -3.18
C ALA A 63 3.29 11.23 -3.28
N VAL A 64 3.89 11.59 -2.16
CA VAL A 64 5.31 11.93 -2.06
C VAL A 64 6.01 10.83 -1.26
N LEU A 65 7.10 10.31 -1.81
CA LEU A 65 8.12 9.62 -1.01
C LEU A 65 9.06 10.70 -0.47
N ASP A 66 9.16 10.77 0.85
CA ASP A 66 10.09 11.64 1.56
C ASP A 66 10.98 10.77 2.46
N GLN A 67 12.28 10.77 2.20
CA GLN A 67 13.26 9.97 2.95
C GLN A 67 12.88 8.47 3.03
N GLY A 68 12.33 7.94 1.93
CA GLY A 68 11.94 6.54 1.79
C GLY A 68 10.65 6.16 2.52
N ARG A 69 9.86 7.16 2.94
CA ARG A 69 8.58 6.96 3.65
C ARG A 69 7.42 7.55 2.84
N PRO A 70 6.25 6.88 2.83
CA PRO A 70 4.99 7.41 2.29
C PRO A 70 4.43 8.57 3.12
#